data_AF-A0A520SU25-F1
#
_entry.id   AF-A0A520SU25-F1
#
_cell.length_a   1.000
_cell.length_b   1.000
_cell.length_c   1.000
_cell.angle_alpha   90.00
_cell.angle_beta   90.00
_cell.angle_gamma   90.00
#
_symmetry.space_group_name_H-M   'P 1'
#
loop_
_entity.id
_entity.type
_entity.pdbx_description
1 polymer ?
#
loop_
_entity_poly.entity_id
_entity_poly.type
_entity_poly.pdbx_seq_one_letter_code
_entity_poly.pdbx_strand_id
1 'polypeptide(L)'
;MAREPVVVVASATETPRLLLNSKSKKFPDGVGNNNDWVGRNLQGHAYSGAYGDGSGLLDWGASGQEIYLGSGSSRPKISSRR
;
A
#
# COMPACT_ATOMS: atom_id res chain seq x y z
N MET A 1 -4.62 41.43 -1.20
CA MET A 1 -4.79 40.40 -2.24
C MET A 1 -5.49 39.20 -1.61
N ALA A 2 -6.76 38.97 -1.97
CA ALA A 2 -7.38 37.67 -1.74
C ALA A 2 -6.76 36.67 -2.72
N ARG A 3 -6.58 35.42 -2.29
CA ARG A 3 -6.11 34.33 -3.14
C ARG A 3 -7.23 33.32 -3.25
N GLU A 4 -7.43 32.78 -4.44
CA GLU A 4 -8.39 31.72 -4.66
C GLU A 4 -7.98 30.45 -3.90
N PRO A 5 -8.92 29.71 -3.30
CA PRO A 5 -8.63 28.42 -2.69
C PRO A 5 -8.18 27.41 -3.74
N VAL A 6 -7.25 26.53 -3.37
CA VAL A 6 -6.71 25.48 -4.24
C VAL A 6 -7.06 24.12 -3.64
N VAL A 7 -7.65 23.24 -4.46
CA VAL A 7 -7.98 21.85 -4.09
C VAL A 7 -7.07 20.90 -4.86
N VAL A 8 -6.46 19.93 -4.17
CA VAL A 8 -5.55 18.94 -4.77
C VAL A 8 -6.24 17.59 -4.86
N VAL A 9 -6.27 16.99 -6.05
CA VAL A 9 -6.94 15.71 -6.33
C VAL A 9 -6.03 14.83 -7.19
N ALA A 10 -4.95 14.32 -6.60
CA ALA A 10 -3.91 13.57 -7.30
C ALA A 10 -3.71 12.18 -6.67
N SER A 11 -4.78 11.41 -6.41
CA SER A 11 -4.69 10.07 -5.82
C SER A 11 -4.06 10.02 -4.40
N ALA A 12 -4.09 8.84 -3.78
CA ALA A 12 -3.53 8.60 -2.45
C ALA A 12 -1.99 8.68 -2.41
N THR A 13 -1.32 8.49 -3.55
CA THR A 13 0.15 8.50 -3.65
C THR A 13 0.68 9.85 -4.14
N GLU A 14 0.10 10.42 -5.19
CA GLU A 14 0.65 11.63 -5.82
C GLU A 14 0.25 12.91 -5.07
N THR A 15 -0.87 12.92 -4.34
CA THR A 15 -1.24 14.04 -3.44
C THR A 15 -0.19 14.25 -2.34
N PRO A 16 0.15 13.26 -1.48
CA PRO A 16 1.19 13.47 -0.48
C PRO A 16 2.56 13.74 -1.10
N ARG A 17 2.89 13.15 -2.26
CA ARG A 17 4.15 13.46 -2.97
C ARG A 17 4.22 14.92 -3.40
N LEU A 18 3.14 15.47 -3.95
CA LEU A 18 3.06 16.88 -4.35
C LEU A 18 3.19 17.79 -3.12
N LEU A 19 2.48 17.48 -2.03
CA LEU A 19 2.53 18.25 -0.79
C LEU A 19 3.93 18.24 -0.16
N LEU A 20 4.59 17.08 -0.08
CA LEU A 20 5.95 16.97 0.46
C LEU A 20 7.01 17.69 -0.41
N ASN A 21 6.78 17.77 -1.72
CA ASN A 21 7.66 18.49 -2.66
C ASN A 21 7.42 20.00 -2.69
N SER A 22 6.36 20.51 -2.05
CA SER A 22 5.98 21.94 -2.07
C SER A 22 6.75 22.81 -1.05
N LYS A 23 8.03 22.49 -0.82
CA LYS A 23 8.86 23.15 0.21
C LYS A 23 9.09 24.62 -0.11
N SER A 24 8.99 25.47 0.91
CA SER A 24 9.25 26.91 0.81
C SER A 24 9.66 27.49 2.16
N LYS A 25 10.05 28.77 2.22
CA LYS A 25 10.37 29.46 3.49
C LYS A 25 9.25 29.37 4.54
N LYS A 26 7.98 29.33 4.11
CA LYS A 26 6.81 29.23 5.00
C LYS A 26 6.46 27.78 5.35
N PHE A 27 6.79 26.84 4.47
CA PHE A 27 6.47 25.42 4.59
C PHE A 27 7.75 24.59 4.37
N PRO A 28 8.69 24.57 5.34
CA PRO A 28 9.99 23.92 5.17
C PRO A 28 9.87 22.41 4.92
N ASP A 29 8.83 21.78 5.48
CA ASP A 29 8.59 20.34 5.37
C ASP A 29 7.48 19.98 4.36
N GLY A 30 7.08 20.94 3.53
CA GLY A 30 5.97 20.83 2.58
C GLY A 30 4.65 21.39 3.12
N VAL A 31 3.79 21.85 2.22
CA VAL A 31 2.47 22.42 2.57
C VAL A 31 1.62 21.37 3.28
N GLY A 32 1.05 21.74 4.43
CA GLY A 32 0.19 20.87 5.23
C GLY A 32 0.94 19.85 6.10
N ASN A 33 2.28 19.83 6.07
CA ASN A 33 3.08 18.82 6.77
C ASN A 33 3.72 19.32 8.09
N ASN A 34 3.13 20.33 8.75
CA ASN A 34 3.70 20.91 9.98
C ASN A 34 3.81 19.92 11.16
N ASN A 35 3.09 18.80 11.10
CA ASN A 35 3.07 17.77 12.13
C ASN A 35 3.67 16.44 11.65
N ASP A 36 4.27 16.41 10.45
CA ASP A 36 4.81 15.18 9.86
C ASP A 36 3.74 14.09 9.68
N TRP A 37 2.55 14.42 9.15
CA TRP A 37 1.46 13.45 8.89
C TRP A 37 1.26 13.16 7.40
N VAL A 38 1.76 14.00 6.51
CA VAL A 38 1.54 13.84 5.07
C VAL A 38 2.24 12.58 4.57
N GLY A 39 1.49 11.71 3.87
CA GLY A 39 2.00 10.42 3.39
C GLY A 39 1.99 9.31 4.42
N ARG A 40 1.58 9.58 5.67
CA ARG A 40 1.34 8.55 6.69
C ARG A 40 -0.07 8.00 6.60
N ASN A 41 -0.29 6.84 7.24
CA ASN A 41 -1.58 6.16 7.31
C ASN A 41 -2.11 5.70 5.94
N LEU A 42 -1.21 5.40 5.00
CA LEU A 42 -1.58 4.72 3.77
C LEU A 42 -2.14 3.33 4.11
N GLN A 43 -3.35 3.05 3.64
CA GLN A 43 -4.01 1.77 3.82
C GLN A 43 -4.30 1.16 2.46
N GLY A 44 -4.37 -0.16 2.44
CA GLY A 44 -4.79 -0.95 1.29
C GLY A 44 -5.71 -2.06 1.75
N HIS A 45 -6.49 -2.59 0.81
CA HIS A 45 -7.26 -3.81 1.05
C HIS A 45 -6.32 -5.01 0.92
N ALA A 46 -6.30 -5.87 1.94
CA ALA A 46 -5.70 -7.19 1.81
C ALA A 46 -6.64 -8.04 0.93
N TYR A 47 -6.19 -8.39 -0.26
CA TYR A 47 -6.91 -9.30 -1.14
C TYR A 47 -6.36 -10.69 -0.98
N SER A 48 -7.22 -11.67 -0.72
CA SER A 48 -6.91 -13.10 -0.79
C SER A 48 -7.54 -13.72 -2.02
N GLY A 49 -6.83 -14.65 -2.64
CA GLY A 49 -7.31 -15.41 -3.78
C GLY A 49 -6.76 -16.82 -3.78
N ALA A 50 -7.48 -17.71 -4.47
CA ALA A 50 -6.97 -19.00 -4.88
C ALA A 50 -7.28 -19.26 -6.35
N TYR A 51 -6.40 -20.00 -7.00
CA TYR A 51 -6.59 -20.46 -8.37
C TYR A 51 -6.43 -21.99 -8.43
N GLY A 52 -7.24 -22.64 -9.25
CA GLY A 52 -7.19 -24.10 -9.48
C GLY A 52 -7.24 -24.39 -10.98
N ASP A 53 -6.49 -25.39 -11.42
CA ASP A 53 -6.34 -25.78 -12.83
C ASP A 53 -7.16 -27.03 -13.21
N GLY A 54 -8.10 -27.43 -12.36
CA GLY A 54 -8.91 -28.65 -12.55
C GLY A 54 -8.28 -29.93 -11.98
N SER A 55 -7.01 -29.92 -11.56
CA SER A 55 -6.34 -31.05 -10.89
C SER A 55 -6.21 -30.88 -9.36
N GLY A 56 -6.41 -29.66 -8.85
CA GLY A 56 -6.37 -29.33 -7.42
C GLY A 56 -6.25 -27.82 -7.17
N LEU A 57 -6.15 -27.43 -5.90
CA LEU A 57 -5.87 -26.04 -5.46
C LEU A 57 -4.36 -25.79 -5.53
N LEU A 58 -3.89 -24.85 -6.36
CA LEU A 58 -2.46 -24.65 -6.63
C LEU A 58 -1.79 -23.57 -5.76
N ASP A 59 -2.54 -22.56 -5.33
CA ASP A 59 -2.02 -21.47 -4.50
C ASP A 59 -3.16 -20.79 -3.73
N TRP A 60 -2.94 -20.50 -2.45
CA TRP A 60 -3.83 -19.70 -1.59
C TRP A 60 -3.00 -18.58 -0.99
N GLY A 61 -3.09 -17.38 -1.56
CA GLY A 61 -2.29 -16.24 -1.14
C GLY A 61 -3.14 -15.01 -0.84
N ALA A 62 -2.89 -14.37 0.29
CA ALA A 62 -3.15 -12.93 0.41
C ALA A 62 -2.02 -12.20 -0.33
N SER A 63 -2.29 -11.02 -0.88
CA SER A 63 -1.43 -10.16 -1.73
C SER A 63 -0.05 -9.76 -1.12
N GLY A 64 0.73 -10.74 -0.63
CA GLY A 64 1.95 -10.61 0.17
C GLY A 64 2.39 -11.88 0.93
N GLN A 65 1.67 -13.01 0.85
CA GLN A 65 2.07 -14.32 1.42
C GLN A 65 1.87 -15.40 0.36
N GLU A 66 2.95 -15.87 -0.27
CA GLU A 66 2.93 -16.99 -1.21
C GLU A 66 2.80 -18.30 -0.41
N ILE A 67 1.70 -19.04 -0.57
CA ILE A 67 1.52 -20.37 0.04
C ILE A 67 1.51 -21.40 -1.08
N TYR A 68 2.70 -21.86 -1.44
CA TYR A 68 2.88 -22.91 -2.43
C TYR A 68 2.39 -24.25 -1.87
N LEU A 69 1.18 -24.66 -2.26
CA LEU A 69 0.66 -26.00 -1.96
C LEU A 69 1.16 -26.96 -3.03
N GLY A 70 2.34 -27.53 -2.83
CA GLY A 70 2.85 -28.61 -3.67
C GLY A 70 1.89 -29.82 -3.63
N SER A 71 1.52 -30.33 -4.80
CA SER A 71 0.61 -31.47 -5.10
C SER A 71 0.94 -32.82 -4.43
N GLY A 72 1.66 -32.89 -3.31
CA GLY A 72 2.17 -34.18 -2.82
C GLY A 72 2.62 -34.27 -1.36
N SER A 73 2.14 -33.45 -0.43
CA SER A 73 2.48 -33.69 0.98
C SER A 73 1.33 -33.43 1.94
N SER A 74 0.90 -34.48 2.64
CA SER A 74 -0.21 -34.52 3.60
C SER A 74 0.04 -33.73 4.90
N ARG A 75 0.99 -32.78 4.92
CA ARG A 75 1.35 -32.00 6.11
C ARG A 75 1.64 -30.54 5.73
N PRO A 76 0.82 -29.57 6.17
CA PRO A 76 1.14 -28.16 6.01
C PRO A 76 2.41 -27.85 6.80
N LYS A 77 3.46 -27.39 6.10
CA LYS A 77 4.68 -26.86 6.73
C LYS A 77 4.54 -25.35 6.85
N ILE A 78 4.13 -24.86 8.02
CA ILE A 78 4.27 -23.45 8.37
C ILE A 78 5.77 -23.21 8.62
N SER A 79 6.44 -22.49 7.71
CA SER A 79 7.77 -21.93 8.00
C SER A 79 7.67 -20.41 7.98
N SER A 80 7.73 -19.78 9.16
CA SER A 80 7.99 -18.35 9.23
C SER A 80 9.46 -18.12 8.87
N ARG A 81 9.71 -17.39 7.79
CA ARG A 81 11.02 -16.74 7.63
C ARG A 81 10.96 -15.45 8.44
N ARG A 82 11.87 -15.34 9.42
CA ARG A 82 12.23 -14.05 10.01
C ARG A 82 12.83 -13.16 8.95
#